data_AF-A0A0R3VX12-F1
#
_entry.id   AF-A0A0R3VX12-F1
#
_cell.length_a   1.000
_cell.length_b   1.000
_cell.length_c   1.000
_cell.angle_alpha   90.00
_cell.angle_beta   90.00
_cell.angle_gamma   90.00
#
_symmetry.space_group_name_H-M   'P 1'
#
loop_
_entity.id
_entity.type
_entity.pdbx_description
1 polymer ?
#
loop_
_entity_poly.entity_id
_entity_poly.type
_entity_poly.pdbx_seq_one_letter_code
_entity_poly.pdbx_strand_id
1 'polypeptide(L)'
;MHGFRDALADGLRRHRRKNPGGANEPVGLVIDGTTLRYAITPVLRDEFLRLCMNVTTVLCCRMTPLQKAAVVRLVSHGLDGVGGGGRPVTAAVGDGGNDVAMLLEASVGVGIFGNEGRQAVRASDYALPLFKHLRRLILVHGHWNYYRISMTANIFYFKNVAFVAVQTYQMFYDGFSGQSMFDSLLYTFYNLTFTSFAPFVFGVFEQHVSSKDLMHRPYLYRLMSLSANLRCWYILLWVVDGWWHGTVIYYVCHCILVGGMEFSDSLFFQSDTSYSAVDFNMFGNACYIFVVVTGTLRIVVMSRYLNLPIIIGLFVTGALNLVIMFIYQTFGGTSTYIYMNYVYLASCPAFWLCLPLVLVLTLLPDILWRISSDAWWDFQIALSGVKRIHEKRKRNAWEKFVTRTNSSS
;
A
#
# COMPACT_ATOMS: atom_id res chain seq x y z
N MET A 1 8.99 -13.95 47.11
CA MET A 1 9.12 -14.00 45.64
C MET A 1 8.78 -15.37 45.02
N HIS A 2 8.73 -16.48 45.76
CA HIS A 2 8.32 -17.79 45.21
C HIS A 2 6.81 -17.99 45.03
N GLY A 3 5.97 -17.49 45.93
CA GLY A 3 4.52 -17.75 45.90
C GLY A 3 3.75 -17.20 44.68
N PHE A 4 4.27 -16.18 43.97
CA PHE A 4 3.61 -15.65 42.78
C PHE A 4 3.85 -16.53 41.54
N ARG A 5 5.05 -17.12 41.41
CA ARG A 5 5.35 -18.10 40.36
C ARG A 5 4.55 -19.38 40.56
N ASP A 6 4.41 -19.82 41.80
CA ASP A 6 3.69 -21.05 42.12
C ASP A 6 2.18 -20.88 41.98
N ALA A 7 1.59 -19.74 42.36
CA ALA A 7 0.16 -19.49 42.14
C ALA A 7 -0.23 -19.35 40.65
N LEU A 8 0.65 -18.75 39.84
CA LEU A 8 0.45 -18.60 38.39
C LEU A 8 0.65 -19.94 37.66
N ALA A 9 1.59 -20.77 38.15
CA ALA A 9 1.77 -22.14 37.68
C ALA A 9 0.64 -23.08 38.15
N ASP A 10 0.14 -22.96 39.38
CA ASP A 10 -0.86 -23.86 39.95
C ASP A 10 -2.29 -23.56 39.49
N GLY A 11 -2.62 -22.29 39.21
CA GLY A 11 -3.87 -21.91 38.55
C GLY A 11 -3.97 -22.50 37.13
N LEU A 12 -2.83 -22.60 36.43
CA LEU A 12 -2.73 -23.19 35.09
C LEU A 12 -2.59 -24.72 35.11
N ARG A 13 -2.10 -25.32 36.20
CA ARG A 13 -1.90 -26.77 36.34
C ARG A 13 -3.16 -27.56 36.68
N ARG A 14 -4.25 -26.92 37.12
CA ARG A 14 -5.52 -27.63 37.40
C ARG A 14 -6.21 -28.21 36.16
N HIS A 15 -5.72 -27.94 34.94
CA HIS A 15 -6.03 -28.76 33.77
C HIS A 15 -4.73 -29.23 33.10
N ARG A 16 -4.50 -30.53 33.19
CA ARG A 16 -3.38 -31.30 32.63
C ARG A 16 -3.18 -31.05 31.12
N ARG A 17 -2.50 -29.96 30.72
CA ARG A 17 -1.97 -29.74 29.36
C ARG A 17 -0.79 -28.77 29.38
N LYS A 18 0.27 -29.09 28.64
CA LYS A 18 1.56 -28.37 28.62
C LYS A 18 1.48 -26.93 28.07
N ASN A 19 0.40 -26.53 27.41
CA ASN A 19 0.20 -25.21 26.81
C ASN A 19 -1.26 -24.72 27.03
N PRO A 20 -1.58 -23.96 28.09
CA PRO A 20 -2.84 -23.22 28.15
C PRO A 20 -2.88 -22.22 26.97
N GLY A 21 -3.96 -22.24 26.18
CA GLY A 21 -4.07 -21.49 24.90
C GLY A 21 -3.69 -22.29 23.64
N GLY A 22 -3.03 -23.46 23.77
CA GLY A 22 -2.67 -24.30 22.62
C GLY A 22 -3.85 -25.06 21.98
N ALA A 23 -5.06 -24.94 22.54
CA ALA A 23 -6.23 -25.73 22.18
C ALA A 23 -7.48 -24.89 21.89
N ASN A 24 -7.36 -23.68 21.34
CA ASN A 24 -8.50 -22.83 20.94
C ASN A 24 -9.56 -22.56 22.03
N GLU A 25 -9.26 -22.83 23.30
CA GLU A 25 -10.15 -22.57 24.43
C GLU A 25 -10.04 -21.09 24.83
N PRO A 26 -11.17 -20.36 24.96
CA PRO A 26 -11.14 -18.96 25.34
C PRO A 26 -10.76 -18.82 26.82
N VAL A 27 -9.55 -18.33 27.08
CA VAL A 27 -9.03 -18.04 28.42
C VAL A 27 -9.01 -16.52 28.63
N GLY A 28 -9.62 -16.06 29.72
CA GLY A 28 -9.61 -14.65 30.14
C GLY A 28 -8.65 -14.40 31.30
N LEU A 29 -7.86 -13.33 31.24
CA LEU A 29 -7.02 -12.84 32.34
C LEU A 29 -7.69 -11.61 32.96
N VAL A 30 -7.86 -11.61 34.28
CA VAL A 30 -8.37 -10.45 35.03
C VAL A 30 -7.28 -9.95 35.98
N ILE A 31 -6.97 -8.66 35.95
CA ILE A 31 -5.95 -8.06 36.81
C ILE A 31 -6.42 -6.73 37.40
N ASP A 32 -6.20 -6.52 38.69
CA ASP A 32 -6.52 -5.26 39.37
C ASP A 32 -5.38 -4.25 39.25
N GLY A 33 -5.67 -2.95 39.34
CA GLY A 33 -4.67 -1.87 39.22
C GLY A 33 -3.55 -1.97 40.27
N THR A 34 -3.85 -2.50 41.47
CA THR A 34 -2.84 -2.74 42.51
C THR A 34 -1.84 -3.83 42.09
N THR A 35 -2.33 -4.95 41.57
CA THR A 35 -1.52 -6.07 41.06
C THR A 35 -0.75 -5.68 39.80
N LEU A 36 -1.37 -4.90 38.92
CA LEU A 36 -0.77 -4.42 37.68
C LEU A 36 0.51 -3.60 37.91
N ARG A 37 0.57 -2.82 39.01
CA ARG A 37 1.77 -2.07 39.38
C ARG A 37 2.97 -2.98 39.60
N TYR A 38 2.78 -4.16 40.18
CA TYR A 38 3.85 -5.15 40.36
C TYR A 38 4.16 -5.87 39.05
N ALA A 39 3.13 -6.18 38.25
CA ALA A 39 3.27 -6.88 36.96
C ALA A 39 4.07 -6.10 35.90
N ILE A 40 4.01 -4.76 35.91
CA ILE A 40 4.71 -3.89 34.95
C ILE A 40 6.19 -3.65 35.34
N THR A 41 6.61 -4.07 36.54
CA THR A 41 8.01 -3.96 37.00
C THR A 41 8.97 -4.64 36.01
N PRO A 42 10.15 -4.07 35.71
CA PRO A 42 11.08 -4.60 34.69
C PRO A 42 11.41 -6.09 34.84
N VAL A 43 11.37 -6.63 36.06
CA VAL A 43 11.62 -8.06 36.33
C VAL A 43 10.51 -8.97 35.80
N LEU A 44 9.24 -8.55 35.86
CA LEU A 44 8.08 -9.39 35.54
C LEU A 44 7.40 -8.99 34.22
N ARG A 45 7.75 -7.82 33.69
CA ARG A 45 7.14 -7.19 32.52
C ARG A 45 7.01 -8.13 31.31
N ASP A 46 8.09 -8.84 30.98
CA ASP A 46 8.14 -9.68 29.79
C ASP A 46 7.37 -10.99 29.98
N GLU A 47 7.40 -11.59 31.18
CA GLU A 47 6.58 -12.76 31.52
C GLU A 47 5.08 -12.39 31.50
N PHE A 48 4.73 -11.22 32.05
CA PHE A 48 3.36 -10.70 32.03
C PHE A 48 2.87 -10.45 30.60
N LEU A 49 3.70 -9.86 29.75
CA LEU A 49 3.34 -9.66 28.33
C LEU A 49 3.12 -10.98 27.60
N ARG A 50 3.99 -11.98 27.81
CA ARG A 50 3.83 -13.32 27.22
C ARG A 50 2.52 -13.97 27.66
N LEU A 51 2.15 -13.83 28.93
CA LEU A 51 0.87 -14.30 29.44
C LEU A 51 -0.30 -13.60 28.72
N CYS A 52 -0.25 -12.27 28.59
CA CYS A 52 -1.26 -11.49 27.89
C CYS A 52 -1.42 -11.89 26.41
N MET A 53 -0.34 -12.28 25.72
CA MET A 53 -0.39 -12.72 24.32
C MET A 53 -0.91 -14.15 24.13
N ASN A 54 -0.90 -14.97 25.18
CA ASN A 54 -1.38 -16.36 25.13
C ASN A 54 -2.86 -16.52 25.55
N VAL A 55 -3.47 -15.47 26.11
CA VAL A 55 -4.88 -15.45 26.51
C VAL A 55 -5.75 -14.79 25.44
N THR A 56 -7.04 -15.14 25.39
CA THR A 56 -7.96 -14.56 24.40
C THR A 56 -8.49 -13.19 24.79
N THR A 57 -8.53 -12.88 26.10
CA THR A 57 -9.06 -11.61 26.60
C THR A 57 -8.31 -11.20 27.86
N VAL A 58 -7.97 -9.91 27.97
CA VAL A 58 -7.39 -9.32 29.18
C VAL A 58 -8.34 -8.24 29.68
N LEU A 59 -8.75 -8.32 30.94
CA LEU A 59 -9.58 -7.36 31.63
C LEU A 59 -8.80 -6.73 32.78
N CYS A 60 -8.50 -5.45 32.64
CA CYS A 60 -7.82 -4.69 33.68
C CYS A 60 -8.85 -3.85 34.46
N CYS A 61 -8.93 -4.06 35.77
CA CYS A 61 -9.91 -3.45 36.65
C CYS A 61 -9.30 -2.31 37.48
N ARG A 62 -10.11 -1.30 37.82
CA ARG A 62 -9.77 -0.19 38.74
C ARG A 62 -8.40 0.47 38.47
N MET A 63 -8.09 0.68 37.19
CA MET A 63 -6.84 1.31 36.78
C MET A 63 -6.88 2.83 36.94
N THR A 64 -5.77 3.41 37.36
CA THR A 64 -5.55 4.86 37.25
C THR A 64 -5.25 5.26 35.79
N PRO A 65 -5.45 6.53 35.40
CA PRO A 65 -5.14 6.99 34.03
C PRO A 65 -3.70 6.68 33.58
N LEU A 66 -2.72 6.83 34.48
CA LEU A 66 -1.31 6.50 34.22
C LEU A 66 -1.09 5.00 34.01
N GLN A 67 -1.82 4.14 34.73
CA GLN A 67 -1.72 2.69 34.56
C GLN A 67 -2.29 2.23 33.22
N LYS A 68 -3.38 2.85 32.75
CA LYS A 68 -3.94 2.57 31.41
C LYS A 68 -2.90 2.85 30.32
N ALA A 69 -2.26 4.02 30.38
CA ALA A 69 -1.17 4.38 29.46
C ALA A 69 0.01 3.40 29.57
N ALA A 70 0.42 3.02 30.78
CA ALA A 70 1.52 2.09 30.99
C ALA A 70 1.28 0.71 30.34
N VAL A 71 0.03 0.23 30.31
CA VAL A 71 -0.33 -1.02 29.60
C VAL A 71 -0.19 -0.87 28.08
N VAL A 72 -0.65 0.25 27.52
CA VAL A 72 -0.49 0.53 26.08
C VAL A 72 0.98 0.61 25.72
N ARG A 73 1.79 1.30 26.52
CA ARG A 73 3.24 1.38 26.37
C ARG A 73 3.92 0.01 26.44
N LEU A 74 3.49 -0.81 27.40
CA LEU A 74 3.98 -2.19 27.57
C LEU A 74 3.75 -3.02 26.30
N VAL A 75 2.54 -3.01 25.75
CA VAL A 75 2.21 -3.78 24.53
C VAL A 75 2.95 -3.21 23.33
N SER A 76 3.00 -1.89 23.22
CA SER A 76 3.62 -1.21 22.10
C SER A 76 5.13 -1.45 22.03
N HIS A 77 5.86 -1.41 23.14
CA HIS A 77 7.32 -1.63 23.16
C HIS A 77 7.73 -3.08 23.42
N GLY A 78 6.93 -3.83 24.17
CA GLY A 78 7.30 -5.17 24.60
C GLY A 78 7.17 -6.23 23.49
N LEU A 79 6.43 -5.92 22.43
CA LEU A 79 6.27 -6.80 21.25
C LEU A 79 7.13 -6.35 20.07
N ASP A 80 8.07 -5.42 20.29
CA ASP A 80 9.03 -5.03 19.27
C ASP A 80 9.79 -6.28 18.78
N GLY A 81 9.56 -6.65 17.51
CA GLY A 81 10.23 -7.80 16.88
C GLY A 81 9.53 -9.16 16.99
N VAL A 82 8.37 -9.28 17.67
CA VAL A 82 7.61 -10.54 17.72
C VAL A 82 6.84 -10.73 16.41
N GLY A 83 7.23 -11.70 15.58
CA GLY A 83 6.54 -12.06 14.33
C GLY A 83 7.16 -11.55 13.03
N GLY A 84 8.44 -11.16 13.04
CA GLY A 84 9.22 -10.92 11.82
C GLY A 84 8.97 -9.58 11.12
N GLY A 85 8.37 -8.59 11.78
CA GLY A 85 8.22 -7.27 11.17
C GLY A 85 7.54 -6.22 12.05
N GLY A 86 8.35 -5.41 12.75
CA GLY A 86 7.97 -4.10 13.29
C GLY A 86 7.21 -4.07 14.63
N ARG A 87 7.21 -2.88 15.23
CA ARG A 87 6.43 -2.49 16.41
C ARG A 87 4.92 -2.66 16.12
N PRO A 88 4.12 -3.28 17.00
CA PRO A 88 2.68 -3.41 16.76
C PRO A 88 1.98 -2.06 16.77
N VAL A 89 0.96 -1.92 15.92
CA VAL A 89 0.09 -0.75 15.89
C VAL A 89 -0.99 -0.93 16.95
N THR A 90 -1.02 -0.05 17.95
CA THR A 90 -2.01 -0.07 19.03
C THR A 90 -3.10 0.96 18.79
N ALA A 91 -4.34 0.63 19.13
CA ALA A 91 -5.46 1.56 19.10
C ALA A 91 -6.10 1.63 20.49
N ALA A 92 -6.34 2.85 20.99
CA ALA A 92 -7.03 3.10 22.25
C ALA A 92 -8.37 3.80 21.98
N VAL A 93 -9.38 3.48 22.79
CA VAL A 93 -10.73 4.06 22.68
C VAL A 93 -11.16 4.51 24.07
N GLY A 94 -11.69 5.72 24.21
CA GLY A 94 -12.14 6.27 25.49
C GLY A 94 -13.09 7.46 25.32
N ASP A 95 -13.87 7.76 26.34
CA ASP A 95 -14.88 8.82 26.33
C ASP A 95 -14.63 9.91 27.40
N GLY A 96 -13.92 9.56 28.47
CA GLY A 96 -13.67 10.45 29.61
C GLY A 96 -12.25 11.01 29.71
N GLY A 97 -12.07 12.00 30.61
CA GLY A 97 -10.76 12.58 30.94
C GLY A 97 -9.74 11.55 31.45
N ASN A 98 -10.21 10.47 32.07
CA ASN A 98 -9.38 9.37 32.58
C ASN A 98 -8.68 8.56 31.49
N ASP A 99 -9.13 8.67 30.24
CA ASP A 99 -8.58 7.93 29.11
C ASP A 99 -7.62 8.76 28.27
N VAL A 100 -7.48 10.07 28.53
CA VAL A 100 -6.62 10.98 27.76
C VAL A 100 -5.18 10.47 27.70
N ALA A 101 -4.61 10.07 28.84
CA ALA A 101 -3.24 9.53 28.87
C ALA A 101 -3.11 8.22 28.08
N MET A 102 -4.15 7.37 28.08
CA MET A 102 -4.18 6.12 27.31
C MET A 102 -4.28 6.38 25.80
N LEU A 103 -5.10 7.36 25.41
CA LEU A 103 -5.30 7.76 24.01
C LEU A 103 -4.02 8.32 23.39
N LEU A 104 -3.32 9.19 24.12
CA LEU A 104 -2.06 9.80 23.65
C LEU A 104 -0.89 8.80 23.57
N GLU A 105 -0.94 7.71 24.35
CA GLU A 105 0.11 6.69 24.35
C GLU A 105 -0.08 5.65 23.23
N ALA A 106 -1.29 5.50 22.69
CA ALA A 106 -1.57 4.57 21.60
C ALA A 106 -1.08 5.10 20.25
N SER A 107 -0.85 4.20 19.28
CA SER A 107 -0.54 4.62 17.91
C SER A 107 -1.72 5.34 17.23
N VAL A 108 -2.95 4.99 17.62
CA VAL A 108 -4.17 5.66 17.18
C VAL A 108 -5.11 5.82 18.38
N GLY A 109 -5.43 7.06 18.75
CA GLY A 109 -6.41 7.40 19.78
C GLY A 109 -7.79 7.68 19.17
N VAL A 110 -8.83 7.03 19.69
CA VAL A 110 -10.23 7.26 19.27
C VAL A 110 -11.07 7.74 20.46
N GLY A 111 -11.51 8.99 20.40
CA GLY A 111 -12.38 9.61 21.39
C GLY A 111 -13.84 9.36 21.05
N ILE A 112 -14.63 8.94 22.04
CA ILE A 112 -16.08 8.84 21.91
C ILE A 112 -16.72 10.06 22.56
N PHE A 113 -17.73 10.64 21.90
CA PHE A 113 -18.52 11.71 22.49
C PHE A 113 -19.29 11.17 23.71
N GLY A 114 -18.80 11.50 24.91
CA GLY A 114 -19.46 11.21 26.18
C GLY A 114 -20.35 12.37 26.63
N ASN A 115 -21.26 12.07 27.57
CA ASN A 115 -22.09 13.07 28.24
C ASN A 115 -21.33 13.83 29.34
N GLU A 116 -20.26 13.23 29.88
CA GLU A 116 -19.51 13.75 31.04
C GLU A 116 -18.41 14.75 30.66
N GLY A 117 -18.05 14.86 29.38
CA GLY A 117 -17.06 15.82 28.91
C GLY A 117 -16.54 15.56 27.50
N ARG A 118 -15.88 16.56 26.92
CA ARG A 118 -15.26 16.48 25.57
C ARG A 118 -13.74 16.34 25.60
N GLN A 119 -13.16 15.99 26.76
CA GLN A 119 -11.71 15.95 26.93
C GLN A 119 -11.07 14.82 26.11
N ALA A 120 -11.63 13.61 26.15
CA ALA A 120 -11.14 12.47 25.35
C ALA A 120 -11.16 12.78 23.85
N VAL A 121 -12.28 13.35 23.37
CA VAL A 121 -12.46 13.74 21.96
C VAL A 121 -11.45 14.79 21.51
N ARG A 122 -11.14 15.77 22.37
CA ARG A 122 -10.14 16.81 22.05
C ARG A 122 -8.71 16.27 22.03
N ALA A 123 -8.44 15.20 22.77
CA ALA A 123 -7.12 14.59 22.88
C ALA A 123 -6.92 13.37 21.95
N SER A 124 -7.93 12.99 21.16
CA SER A 124 -7.90 11.83 20.27
C SER A 124 -7.67 12.22 18.81
N ASP A 125 -7.10 11.30 18.02
CA ASP A 125 -6.95 11.46 16.56
C ASP A 125 -8.28 11.41 15.81
N TYR A 126 -9.20 10.56 16.27
CA TYR A 126 -10.54 10.40 15.69
C TYR A 126 -11.63 10.58 16.74
N ALA A 127 -12.64 11.39 16.41
CA ALA A 127 -13.83 11.60 17.23
C ALA A 127 -15.02 10.81 16.65
N LEU A 128 -15.59 9.89 17.44
CA LEU A 128 -16.77 9.10 17.04
C LEU A 128 -17.96 9.38 17.96
N PRO A 129 -19.20 9.47 17.43
CA PRO A 129 -20.38 9.69 18.26
C PRO A 129 -20.72 8.47 19.13
N LEU A 130 -20.48 7.25 18.64
CA LEU A 130 -20.82 6.00 19.32
C LEU A 130 -19.80 4.92 19.00
N PHE A 131 -19.56 4.00 19.94
CA PHE A 131 -18.63 2.88 19.78
C PHE A 131 -18.92 2.01 18.55
N LYS A 132 -20.20 1.86 18.14
CA LYS A 132 -20.59 1.07 16.95
C LYS A 132 -19.92 1.55 15.64
N HIS A 133 -19.54 2.82 15.54
CA HIS A 133 -18.88 3.37 14.35
C HIS A 133 -17.41 2.98 14.25
N LEU A 134 -16.79 2.53 15.35
CA LEU A 134 -15.40 2.06 15.38
C LEU A 134 -15.18 0.90 14.39
N ARG A 135 -16.15 -0.01 14.30
CA ARG A 135 -16.10 -1.12 13.35
C ARG A 135 -15.94 -0.64 11.90
N ARG A 136 -16.66 0.42 11.51
CA ARG A 136 -16.58 0.99 10.16
C ARG A 136 -15.29 1.77 9.97
N LEU A 137 -14.86 2.53 10.99
CA LEU A 137 -13.59 3.27 10.96
C LEU A 137 -12.41 2.33 10.67
N ILE A 138 -12.29 1.23 11.41
CA ILE A 138 -11.16 0.29 11.27
C ILE A 138 -11.29 -0.54 9.99
N LEU A 139 -12.42 -1.24 9.80
CA LEU A 139 -12.56 -2.23 8.74
C LEU A 139 -12.71 -1.62 7.34
N VAL A 140 -13.32 -0.44 7.22
CA VAL A 140 -13.53 0.20 5.92
C VAL A 140 -12.47 1.27 5.68
N HIS A 141 -12.44 2.32 6.53
CA HIS A 141 -11.54 3.44 6.30
C HIS A 141 -10.08 3.07 6.54
N GLY A 142 -9.76 2.31 7.59
CA GLY A 142 -8.41 1.81 7.85
C GLY A 142 -7.89 0.92 6.72
N HIS A 143 -8.72 -0.01 6.23
CA HIS A 143 -8.39 -0.91 5.12
C HIS A 143 -8.14 -0.15 3.81
N TRP A 144 -9.03 0.78 3.45
CA TRP A 144 -8.85 1.62 2.26
C TRP A 144 -7.62 2.52 2.37
N ASN A 145 -7.42 3.17 3.52
CA ASN A 145 -6.30 4.09 3.71
C ASN A 145 -4.95 3.37 3.63
N TYR A 146 -4.84 2.20 4.26
CA TYR A 146 -3.64 1.38 4.17
C TYR A 146 -3.34 0.98 2.71
N TYR A 147 -4.35 0.48 1.98
CA TYR A 147 -4.17 0.09 0.57
C TYR A 147 -3.77 1.28 -0.31
N ARG A 148 -4.44 2.42 -0.15
CA ARG A 148 -4.17 3.65 -0.88
C ARG A 148 -2.74 4.13 -0.69
N ILE A 149 -2.32 4.33 0.55
CA ILE A 149 -0.97 4.84 0.86
C ILE A 149 0.11 3.86 0.40
N SER A 150 -0.06 2.57 0.71
CA SER A 150 0.94 1.56 0.32
C SER A 150 1.10 1.45 -1.19
N MET A 151 0.00 1.47 -1.93
CA MET A 151 0.03 1.35 -3.37
C MET A 151 0.52 2.63 -4.07
N THR A 152 0.14 3.81 -3.57
CA THR A 152 0.70 5.08 -4.06
C THR A 152 2.21 5.14 -3.84
N ALA A 153 2.72 4.64 -2.71
CA ALA A 153 4.16 4.53 -2.48
C ALA A 153 4.84 3.58 -3.49
N ASN A 154 4.23 2.43 -3.78
CA ASN A 154 4.74 1.49 -4.78
C ASN A 154 4.76 2.09 -6.20
N ILE A 155 3.71 2.83 -6.60
CA ILE A 155 3.69 3.59 -7.86
C ILE A 155 4.84 4.61 -7.90
N PHE A 156 5.12 5.28 -6.77
CA PHE A 156 6.20 6.24 -6.69
C PHE A 156 7.57 5.57 -6.89
N TYR A 157 7.81 4.40 -6.31
CA TYR A 157 9.04 3.64 -6.59
C TYR A 157 9.13 3.24 -8.07
N PHE A 158 8.07 2.64 -8.60
CA PHE A 158 7.99 2.21 -10.00
C PHE A 158 8.31 3.35 -10.99
N LYS A 159 7.62 4.50 -10.87
CA LYS A 159 7.76 5.59 -11.86
C LYS A 159 9.17 6.17 -11.86
N ASN A 160 9.76 6.37 -10.67
CA ASN A 160 11.11 6.91 -10.57
C ASN A 160 12.15 5.92 -11.10
N VAL A 161 11.98 4.63 -10.82
CA VAL A 161 12.88 3.60 -11.35
C VAL A 161 12.79 3.51 -12.87
N ALA A 162 11.59 3.58 -13.46
CA ALA A 162 11.42 3.60 -14.91
C ALA A 162 12.16 4.78 -15.55
N PHE A 163 12.05 5.97 -14.96
CA PHE A 163 12.74 7.18 -15.42
C PHE A 163 14.27 7.09 -15.29
N VAL A 164 14.78 6.51 -14.21
CA VAL A 164 16.22 6.30 -13.99
C VAL A 164 16.78 5.20 -14.88
N ALA A 165 16.01 4.13 -15.13
CA ALA A 165 16.45 3.02 -15.96
C ALA A 165 16.78 3.48 -17.39
N VAL A 166 15.93 4.33 -18.01
CA VAL A 166 16.18 4.92 -19.33
C VAL A 166 17.53 5.67 -19.37
N GLN A 167 17.81 6.46 -18.34
CA GLN A 167 19.08 7.19 -18.24
C GLN A 167 20.27 6.26 -18.02
N THR A 168 20.08 5.21 -17.22
CA THR A 168 21.14 4.24 -16.93
C THR A 168 21.59 3.56 -18.22
N TYR A 169 20.65 3.17 -19.09
CA TYR A 169 20.99 2.63 -20.40
C TYR A 169 21.76 3.65 -21.23
N GLN A 170 21.31 4.90 -21.29
CA GLN A 170 22.02 5.95 -22.01
C GLN A 170 23.46 6.16 -21.51
N MET A 171 23.68 6.11 -20.19
CA MET A 171 25.02 6.23 -19.60
C MET A 171 25.99 5.14 -20.09
N PHE A 172 25.51 3.92 -20.36
CA PHE A 172 26.34 2.86 -20.92
C PHE A 172 26.75 3.15 -22.38
N TYR A 173 25.84 3.70 -23.19
CA TYR A 173 26.11 4.01 -24.60
C TYR A 173 26.99 5.26 -24.77
N ASP A 174 26.89 6.23 -23.86
CA ASP A 174 27.73 7.45 -23.89
C ASP A 174 29.09 7.28 -23.20
N GLY A 175 29.48 6.05 -22.84
CA GLY A 175 30.77 5.75 -22.20
C GLY A 175 30.95 6.41 -20.83
N PHE A 176 29.86 6.59 -20.08
CA PHE A 176 29.83 7.28 -18.77
C PHE A 176 30.30 8.74 -18.81
N SER A 177 30.16 9.43 -19.94
CA SER A 177 30.50 10.86 -20.10
C SER A 177 29.67 11.80 -19.21
N GLY A 178 28.52 11.34 -18.70
CA GLY A 178 27.62 12.14 -17.85
C GLY A 178 26.72 13.10 -18.63
N GLN A 179 26.58 12.93 -19.95
CA GLN A 179 25.70 13.74 -20.78
C GLN A 179 24.23 13.56 -20.36
N SER A 180 23.53 14.68 -20.13
CA SER A 180 22.14 14.67 -19.68
C SER A 180 21.19 14.37 -20.83
N MET A 181 20.46 13.27 -20.75
CA MET A 181 19.49 12.86 -21.79
C MET A 181 18.28 13.80 -21.92
N PHE A 182 17.86 14.42 -20.83
CA PHE A 182 16.73 15.36 -20.80
C PHE A 182 17.21 16.77 -20.45
N ASP A 183 16.43 17.78 -20.81
CA ASP A 183 16.65 19.14 -20.32
C ASP A 183 16.42 19.23 -18.81
N SER A 184 17.17 20.13 -18.16
CA SER A 184 17.15 20.35 -16.70
C SER A 184 15.74 20.59 -16.13
N LEU A 185 14.88 21.29 -16.87
CA LEU A 185 13.50 21.55 -16.45
C LEU A 185 12.62 20.31 -16.54
N LEU A 186 12.86 19.42 -17.51
CA LEU A 186 12.11 18.17 -17.66
C LEU A 186 12.37 17.20 -16.51
N TYR A 187 13.58 17.20 -15.93
CA TYR A 187 13.85 16.46 -14.69
C TYR A 187 12.97 16.92 -13.54
N THR A 188 12.79 18.23 -13.41
CA THR A 188 11.97 18.83 -12.35
C THR A 188 10.48 18.57 -12.60
N PHE A 189 10.00 18.80 -13.82
CA PHE A 189 8.59 18.62 -14.17
C PHE A 189 8.12 17.16 -14.11
N TYR A 190 9.02 16.20 -14.34
CA TYR A 190 8.69 14.78 -14.29
C TYR A 190 8.04 14.41 -12.95
N ASN A 191 8.72 14.76 -11.85
CA ASN A 191 8.26 14.42 -10.50
C ASN A 191 7.25 15.42 -9.94
N LEU A 192 7.37 16.70 -10.30
CA LEU A 192 6.51 17.75 -9.73
C LEU A 192 5.09 17.71 -10.31
N THR A 193 4.94 17.54 -11.62
CA THR A 193 3.65 17.78 -12.28
C THR A 193 3.21 16.63 -13.16
N PHE A 194 4.09 16.11 -14.03
CA PHE A 194 3.67 15.17 -15.06
C PHE A 194 3.26 13.80 -14.54
N THR A 195 3.79 13.38 -13.39
CA THR A 195 3.56 12.04 -12.84
C THR A 195 3.07 12.02 -11.39
N SER A 196 2.73 13.17 -10.81
CA SER A 196 2.33 13.30 -9.39
C SER A 196 0.82 13.34 -9.21
N PHE A 197 0.08 14.00 -10.10
CA PHE A 197 -1.38 14.18 -9.95
C PHE A 197 -2.15 12.86 -10.09
N ALA A 198 -1.80 12.01 -11.06
CA ALA A 198 -2.49 10.74 -11.24
C ALA A 198 -2.33 9.78 -10.04
N PRO A 199 -1.12 9.54 -9.48
CA PRO A 199 -0.96 8.76 -8.25
C PRO A 199 -1.65 9.39 -7.03
N PHE A 200 -1.75 10.72 -6.98
CA PHE A 200 -2.48 11.43 -5.92
C PHE A 200 -3.98 11.14 -6.00
N VAL A 201 -4.61 11.30 -7.17
CA VAL A 201 -6.03 10.99 -7.36
C VAL A 201 -6.30 9.51 -7.06
N PHE A 202 -5.42 8.62 -7.52
CA PHE A 202 -5.47 7.21 -7.16
C PHE A 202 -5.43 7.01 -5.64
N GLY A 203 -4.46 7.62 -4.95
CA GLY A 203 -4.28 7.52 -3.49
C GLY A 203 -5.46 8.07 -2.69
N VAL A 204 -6.25 9.00 -3.23
CA VAL A 204 -7.41 9.56 -2.53
C VAL A 204 -8.69 8.77 -2.81
N PHE A 205 -8.91 8.38 -4.08
CA PHE A 205 -10.22 7.90 -4.54
C PHE A 205 -10.28 6.39 -4.83
N GLU A 206 -9.17 5.65 -4.78
CA GLU A 206 -9.19 4.21 -5.05
C GLU A 206 -10.06 3.45 -4.04
N GLN A 207 -10.87 2.52 -4.54
CA GLN A 207 -11.71 1.63 -3.73
C GLN A 207 -11.62 0.21 -4.29
N HIS A 208 -10.60 -0.53 -3.85
CA HIS A 208 -10.36 -1.88 -4.37
C HIS A 208 -11.37 -2.94 -3.89
N VAL A 209 -12.05 -2.71 -2.76
CA VAL A 209 -13.13 -3.57 -2.24
C VAL A 209 -14.27 -2.68 -1.71
N SER A 210 -15.52 -3.09 -1.95
CA SER A 210 -16.71 -2.37 -1.50
C SER A 210 -16.80 -2.30 0.03
N SER A 211 -17.32 -1.17 0.54
CA SER A 211 -17.56 -0.98 1.98
C SER A 211 -18.47 -2.06 2.58
N LYS A 212 -19.44 -2.56 1.81
CA LYS A 212 -20.36 -3.61 2.26
C LYS A 212 -19.61 -4.94 2.50
N ASP A 213 -18.69 -5.28 1.60
CA ASP A 213 -17.92 -6.52 1.68
C ASP A 213 -16.91 -6.48 2.84
N LEU A 214 -16.24 -5.35 3.03
CA LEU A 214 -15.32 -5.15 4.16
C LEU A 214 -16.04 -5.28 5.51
N MET A 215 -17.27 -4.76 5.60
CA MET A 215 -18.08 -4.91 6.81
C MET A 215 -18.55 -6.35 7.02
N HIS A 216 -18.89 -7.08 5.94
CA HIS A 216 -19.39 -8.45 6.05
C HIS A 216 -18.27 -9.48 6.28
N ARG A 217 -17.04 -9.20 5.81
CA ARG A 217 -15.89 -10.12 5.84
C ARG A 217 -14.69 -9.53 6.61
N PRO A 218 -14.73 -9.46 7.97
CA PRO A 218 -13.65 -8.88 8.77
C PRO A 218 -12.27 -9.54 8.60
N TYR A 219 -12.23 -10.80 8.15
CA TYR A 219 -10.96 -11.51 7.91
C TYR A 219 -10.10 -10.85 6.82
N LEU A 220 -10.71 -10.06 5.92
CA LEU A 220 -9.98 -9.30 4.88
C LEU A 220 -9.01 -8.27 5.49
N TYR A 221 -9.35 -7.73 6.67
CA TYR A 221 -8.46 -6.82 7.40
C TYR A 221 -7.18 -7.52 7.86
N ARG A 222 -7.28 -8.79 8.29
CA ARG A 222 -6.13 -9.59 8.72
C ARG A 222 -5.15 -9.85 7.57
N LEU A 223 -5.64 -9.96 6.33
CA LEU A 223 -4.77 -10.16 5.17
C LEU A 223 -3.83 -8.96 4.93
N MET A 224 -4.29 -7.75 5.25
CA MET A 224 -3.50 -6.52 5.10
C MET A 224 -2.71 -6.16 6.36
N SER A 225 -3.02 -6.78 7.50
CA SER A 225 -2.26 -6.62 8.73
C SER A 225 -0.80 -7.06 8.54
N LEU A 226 0.14 -6.42 9.25
CA LEU A 226 1.60 -6.63 9.13
C LEU A 226 2.25 -6.07 7.84
N SER A 227 1.78 -4.91 7.38
CA SER A 227 2.41 -4.14 6.31
C SER A 227 2.67 -4.94 5.03
N ALA A 228 1.76 -5.86 4.66
CA ALA A 228 1.95 -6.80 3.56
C ALA A 228 2.38 -6.16 2.23
N ASN A 229 1.78 -5.01 1.88
CA ASN A 229 2.04 -4.28 0.63
C ASN A 229 3.33 -3.41 0.67
N LEU A 230 3.97 -3.28 1.83
CA LEU A 230 5.20 -2.51 2.02
C LEU A 230 6.37 -3.40 2.45
N ARG A 231 6.23 -4.72 2.30
CA ARG A 231 7.35 -5.64 2.51
C ARG A 231 8.40 -5.41 1.44
N CYS A 232 9.67 -5.49 1.82
CA CYS A 232 10.81 -5.27 0.93
C CYS A 232 10.72 -6.12 -0.36
N TRP A 233 10.35 -7.40 -0.26
CA TRP A 233 10.19 -8.27 -1.43
C TRP A 233 9.13 -7.76 -2.42
N TYR A 234 8.03 -7.19 -1.92
CA TYR A 234 6.95 -6.69 -2.76
C TYR A 234 7.39 -5.38 -3.43
N ILE A 235 8.03 -4.47 -2.68
CA ILE A 235 8.62 -3.24 -3.23
C ILE A 235 9.63 -3.59 -4.33
N LEU A 236 10.47 -4.62 -4.14
CA LEU A 236 11.43 -5.06 -5.15
C LEU A 236 10.75 -5.47 -6.47
N LEU A 237 9.56 -6.10 -6.42
CA LEU A 237 8.80 -6.39 -7.64
C LEU A 237 8.39 -5.12 -8.39
N TRP A 238 8.00 -4.05 -7.69
CA TRP A 238 7.69 -2.76 -8.31
C TRP A 238 8.93 -2.07 -8.89
N VAL A 239 10.09 -2.25 -8.26
CA VAL A 239 11.37 -1.76 -8.79
C VAL A 239 11.74 -2.52 -10.07
N VAL A 240 11.61 -3.84 -10.09
CA VAL A 240 11.87 -4.66 -11.28
C VAL A 240 10.89 -4.33 -12.41
N ASP A 241 9.61 -4.11 -12.08
CA ASP A 241 8.60 -3.64 -13.04
C ASP A 241 8.98 -2.27 -13.64
N GLY A 242 9.38 -1.32 -12.79
CA GLY A 242 9.85 -0.01 -13.25
C GLY A 242 11.07 -0.14 -14.16
N TRP A 243 12.02 -1.00 -13.80
CA TRP A 243 13.21 -1.27 -14.60
C TRP A 243 12.84 -1.87 -15.96
N TRP A 244 11.90 -2.81 -16.00
CA TRP A 244 11.39 -3.39 -17.25
C TRP A 244 10.78 -2.32 -18.16
N HIS A 245 9.93 -1.44 -17.62
CA HIS A 245 9.34 -0.34 -18.39
C HIS A 245 10.41 0.57 -18.99
N GLY A 246 11.39 1.00 -18.19
CA GLY A 246 12.49 1.82 -18.70
C GLY A 246 13.34 1.11 -19.76
N THR A 247 13.57 -0.20 -19.59
CA THR A 247 14.31 -1.05 -20.55
C THR A 247 13.61 -1.10 -21.89
N VAL A 248 12.32 -1.46 -21.90
CA VAL A 248 11.53 -1.56 -23.14
C VAL A 248 11.45 -0.20 -23.84
N ILE A 249 11.19 0.87 -23.09
CA ILE A 249 11.11 2.23 -23.67
C ILE A 249 12.43 2.60 -24.34
N TYR A 250 13.56 2.42 -23.64
CA TYR A 250 14.87 2.77 -24.17
C TYR A 250 15.19 1.99 -25.45
N TYR A 251 15.12 0.65 -25.41
CA TYR A 251 15.52 -0.18 -26.54
C TYR A 251 14.58 -0.06 -27.74
N VAL A 252 13.27 0.04 -27.52
CA VAL A 252 12.32 0.22 -28.62
C VAL A 252 12.51 1.59 -29.29
N CYS A 253 12.73 2.65 -28.50
CA CYS A 253 13.08 3.96 -29.05
C CYS A 253 14.40 3.91 -29.81
N HIS A 254 15.42 3.26 -29.25
CA HIS A 254 16.75 3.20 -29.84
C HIS A 254 16.70 2.45 -31.18
N CYS A 255 16.04 1.29 -31.24
CA CYS A 255 15.94 0.50 -32.48
C CYS A 255 15.14 1.22 -33.59
N ILE A 256 14.06 1.94 -33.25
CA ILE A 256 13.14 2.52 -34.24
C ILE A 256 13.57 3.93 -34.66
N LEU A 257 14.01 4.76 -33.71
CA LEU A 257 14.36 6.16 -33.96
C LEU A 257 15.84 6.31 -34.32
N VAL A 258 16.75 5.68 -33.58
CA VAL A 258 18.21 5.87 -33.78
C VAL A 258 18.80 4.82 -34.73
N GLY A 259 18.34 3.57 -34.64
CA GLY A 259 18.77 2.45 -35.48
C GLY A 259 18.31 2.50 -36.94
N GLY A 260 17.83 3.66 -37.41
CA GLY A 260 17.22 3.84 -38.72
C GLY A 260 18.13 3.53 -39.91
N MET A 261 19.44 3.40 -39.71
CA MET A 261 20.40 2.99 -40.74
C MET A 261 20.40 1.46 -41.02
N GLU A 262 19.78 0.62 -40.17
CA GLU A 262 19.74 -0.84 -40.36
C GLU A 262 18.32 -1.44 -40.53
N PHE A 263 17.26 -0.81 -40.01
CA PHE A 263 15.91 -1.42 -39.96
C PHE A 263 14.76 -0.59 -40.56
N SER A 264 14.88 0.74 -40.71
CA SER A 264 13.95 1.63 -41.45
C SER A 264 14.38 3.09 -41.28
N ASP A 265 14.45 3.89 -42.35
CA ASP A 265 14.72 5.33 -42.23
C ASP A 265 13.62 6.04 -41.44
N SER A 266 13.94 6.56 -40.25
CA SER A 266 13.13 7.58 -39.61
C SER A 266 13.28 8.89 -40.39
N LEU A 267 12.44 9.10 -41.42
CA LEU A 267 12.46 10.35 -42.18
C LEU A 267 11.97 11.51 -41.28
N PHE A 268 12.90 12.37 -40.86
CA PHE A 268 12.56 13.69 -40.34
C PHE A 268 12.48 14.64 -41.54
N PHE A 269 11.27 15.08 -41.87
CA PHE A 269 11.06 15.98 -43.01
C PHE A 269 11.63 17.37 -42.66
N GLN A 270 12.78 17.70 -43.25
CA GLN A 270 13.26 19.07 -43.32
C GLN A 270 13.33 19.49 -44.79
N SER A 271 12.46 20.41 -45.19
CA SER A 271 12.66 21.17 -46.41
C SER A 271 13.92 22.03 -46.24
N ASP A 272 14.91 21.82 -47.12
CA ASP A 272 16.13 22.63 -47.31
C ASP A 272 17.41 22.28 -46.51
N THR A 273 17.51 21.13 -45.84
CA THR A 273 18.82 20.63 -45.34
C THR A 273 18.97 19.12 -45.43
N SER A 274 20.20 18.60 -45.60
CA SER A 274 20.54 17.16 -45.55
C SER A 274 20.45 16.54 -44.14
N TYR A 275 19.75 17.15 -43.19
CA TYR A 275 19.57 16.59 -41.85
C TYR A 275 18.45 15.54 -41.86
N SER A 276 18.83 14.29 -42.10
CA SER A 276 17.93 13.12 -42.02
C SER A 276 18.10 12.32 -40.72
N ALA A 277 18.88 12.82 -39.75
CA ALA A 277 19.29 12.09 -38.55
C ALA A 277 18.62 12.59 -37.26
N VAL A 278 18.32 11.65 -36.35
CA VAL A 278 17.83 11.94 -34.99
C VAL A 278 18.90 12.69 -34.19
N ASP A 279 18.53 13.83 -33.63
CA ASP A 279 19.34 14.47 -32.59
C ASP A 279 19.16 13.79 -31.22
N PHE A 280 20.21 13.79 -30.41
CA PHE A 280 20.23 13.23 -29.07
C PHE A 280 19.09 13.78 -28.19
N ASN A 281 18.80 15.09 -28.30
CA ASN A 281 17.70 15.72 -27.57
C ASN A 281 16.32 15.25 -28.05
N MET A 282 16.16 14.94 -29.34
CA MET A 282 14.91 14.40 -29.90
C MET A 282 14.65 13.00 -29.37
N PHE A 283 15.69 12.15 -29.32
CA PHE A 283 15.61 10.82 -28.71
C PHE A 283 15.24 10.89 -27.23
N GLY A 284 15.87 11.80 -26.48
CA GLY A 284 15.53 12.08 -25.08
C GLY A 284 14.06 12.46 -24.90
N ASN A 285 13.58 13.45 -25.65
CA ASN A 285 12.19 13.91 -25.57
C ASN A 285 11.18 12.81 -25.94
N ALA A 286 11.48 11.95 -26.90
CA ALA A 286 10.63 10.81 -27.26
C ALA A 286 10.49 9.81 -26.10
N CYS A 287 11.62 9.38 -25.53
CA CYS A 287 11.63 8.48 -24.38
C CYS A 287 10.87 9.10 -23.19
N TYR A 288 11.03 10.40 -22.96
CA TYR A 288 10.33 11.12 -21.90
C TYR A 288 8.81 11.03 -22.02
N ILE A 289 8.27 11.33 -23.21
CA ILE A 289 6.83 11.25 -23.48
C ILE A 289 6.34 9.82 -23.24
N PHE A 290 7.06 8.81 -23.71
CA PHE A 290 6.66 7.42 -23.53
C PHE A 290 6.68 6.99 -22.05
N VAL A 291 7.68 7.39 -21.25
CA VAL A 291 7.69 7.12 -19.80
C VAL A 291 6.48 7.74 -19.10
N VAL A 292 6.11 8.98 -19.46
CA VAL A 292 4.95 9.66 -18.85
C VAL A 292 3.64 8.97 -19.24
N VAL A 293 3.46 8.61 -20.52
CA VAL A 293 2.24 7.96 -21.01
C VAL A 293 2.10 6.53 -20.46
N THR A 294 3.16 5.72 -20.54
CA THR A 294 3.17 4.35 -19.99
C THR A 294 2.91 4.36 -18.48
N GLY A 295 3.58 5.25 -17.73
CA GLY A 295 3.38 5.39 -16.29
C GLY A 295 1.94 5.79 -15.92
N THR A 296 1.31 6.66 -16.71
CA THR A 296 -0.10 7.06 -16.51
C THR A 296 -1.05 5.89 -16.79
N LEU A 297 -0.83 5.14 -17.87
CA LEU A 297 -1.65 3.98 -18.21
C LEU A 297 -1.44 2.81 -17.24
N ARG A 298 -0.24 2.64 -16.69
CA ARG A 298 0.05 1.65 -15.66
C ARG A 298 -0.88 1.80 -14.44
N ILE A 299 -1.19 3.04 -14.04
CA ILE A 299 -2.12 3.33 -12.94
C ILE A 299 -3.54 2.84 -13.28
N VAL A 300 -3.96 2.97 -14.54
CA VAL A 300 -5.26 2.45 -15.03
C VAL A 300 -5.30 0.93 -14.95
N VAL A 301 -4.24 0.27 -15.43
CA VAL A 301 -4.07 -1.19 -15.36
C VAL A 301 -4.00 -1.69 -13.92
N MET A 302 -3.61 -0.85 -12.97
CA MET A 302 -3.54 -1.22 -11.56
C MET A 302 -4.85 -0.99 -10.80
N SER A 303 -5.63 0.02 -11.21
CA SER A 303 -6.89 0.36 -10.55
C SER A 303 -7.90 -0.77 -10.69
N ARG A 304 -8.49 -1.16 -9.56
CA ARG A 304 -9.49 -2.23 -9.48
C ARG A 304 -10.88 -1.69 -9.78
N TYR A 305 -11.10 -0.42 -9.47
CA TYR A 305 -12.37 0.25 -9.66
C TYR A 305 -12.15 1.62 -10.29
N LEU A 306 -12.50 1.73 -11.58
CA LEU A 306 -12.39 2.98 -12.34
C LEU A 306 -13.51 3.94 -11.93
N ASN A 307 -13.27 4.60 -10.81
CA ASN A 307 -14.08 5.68 -10.30
C ASN A 307 -14.09 6.87 -11.24
N LEU A 308 -15.22 7.57 -11.33
CA LEU A 308 -15.32 8.81 -12.11
C LEU A 308 -14.22 9.83 -11.72
N PRO A 309 -13.92 10.07 -10.42
CA PRO A 309 -12.77 10.89 -10.03
C PRO A 309 -11.42 10.44 -10.60
N ILE A 310 -11.17 9.12 -10.73
CA ILE A 310 -9.92 8.60 -11.28
C ILE A 310 -9.85 8.88 -12.77
N ILE A 311 -10.95 8.66 -13.50
CA ILE A 311 -11.03 8.95 -14.94
C ILE A 311 -10.84 10.45 -15.20
N ILE A 312 -11.55 11.31 -14.45
CA ILE A 312 -11.38 12.76 -14.53
C ILE A 312 -9.95 13.14 -14.17
N GLY A 313 -9.39 12.56 -13.11
CA GLY A 313 -8.02 12.84 -12.68
C GLY A 313 -6.98 12.49 -13.74
N LEU A 314 -7.14 11.38 -14.44
CA LEU A 314 -6.27 10.97 -15.55
C LEU A 314 -6.38 11.93 -16.73
N PHE A 315 -7.60 12.34 -17.10
CA PHE A 315 -7.80 13.31 -18.16
C PHE A 315 -7.21 14.69 -17.80
N VAL A 316 -7.39 15.12 -16.54
CA VAL A 316 -6.79 16.35 -16.02
C VAL A 316 -5.26 16.24 -16.00
N THR A 317 -4.67 15.11 -15.61
CA THR A 317 -3.22 14.88 -15.73
C THR A 317 -2.78 15.02 -17.19
N GLY A 318 -3.46 14.35 -18.14
CA GLY A 318 -3.13 14.44 -19.56
C GLY A 318 -3.21 15.88 -20.08
N ALA A 319 -4.31 16.59 -19.80
CA ALA A 319 -4.53 17.97 -20.23
C ALA A 319 -3.51 18.94 -19.59
N LEU A 320 -3.25 18.80 -18.29
CA LEU A 320 -2.24 19.59 -17.58
C LEU A 320 -0.85 19.37 -18.17
N ASN A 321 -0.50 18.11 -18.46
CA ASN A 321 0.78 17.76 -19.07
C ASN A 321 0.92 18.41 -20.46
N LEU A 322 -0.13 18.37 -21.29
CA LEU A 322 -0.13 19.04 -22.60
C LEU A 322 0.01 20.56 -22.48
N VAL A 323 -0.70 21.20 -21.56
CA VAL A 323 -0.62 22.65 -21.34
C VAL A 323 0.79 23.06 -20.90
N ILE A 324 1.39 22.33 -19.95
CA ILE A 324 2.75 22.63 -19.49
C ILE A 324 3.77 22.41 -20.59
N MET A 325 3.64 21.34 -21.38
CA MET A 325 4.52 21.10 -22.54
C MET A 325 4.38 22.21 -23.58
N PHE A 326 3.18 22.70 -23.85
CA PHE A 326 2.95 23.83 -24.75
C PHE A 326 3.58 25.13 -24.22
N ILE A 327 3.42 25.42 -22.93
CA ILE A 327 4.05 26.59 -22.29
C ILE A 327 5.58 26.47 -22.35
N TYR A 328 6.12 25.29 -22.03
CA TYR A 328 7.56 25.03 -22.10
C TYR A 328 8.12 25.23 -23.51
N GLN A 329 7.42 24.74 -24.53
CA GLN A 329 7.78 24.91 -25.93
C GLN A 329 7.76 26.38 -26.37
N THR A 330 6.77 27.15 -25.93
CA THR A 330 6.58 28.55 -26.33
C THR A 330 7.47 29.52 -25.57
N PHE A 331 7.92 29.18 -24.35
CA PHE A 331 8.81 30.02 -23.54
C PHE A 331 10.17 30.27 -24.22
N GLY A 332 10.67 29.31 -25.00
CA GLY A 332 11.89 29.47 -25.79
C GLY A 332 11.72 30.23 -27.10
N GLY A 333 10.49 30.53 -27.53
CA GLY A 333 10.21 31.05 -28.87
C GLY A 333 10.23 29.96 -29.96
N THR A 334 9.58 30.23 -31.10
CA THR A 334 9.35 29.25 -32.17
C THR A 334 10.62 28.81 -32.90
N SER A 335 11.70 29.60 -32.87
CA SER A 335 12.96 29.27 -33.55
C SER A 335 13.95 28.47 -32.68
N THR A 336 13.60 28.17 -31.44
CA THR A 336 14.49 27.47 -30.50
C THR A 336 14.48 25.97 -30.75
N TYR A 337 15.62 25.32 -30.53
CA TYR A 337 15.80 23.87 -30.72
C TYR A 337 14.76 23.04 -29.93
N ILE A 338 14.36 23.51 -28.74
CA ILE A 338 13.33 22.88 -27.91
C ILE A 338 12.00 22.78 -28.67
N TYR A 339 11.52 23.90 -29.23
CA TYR A 339 10.26 23.94 -29.97
C TYR A 339 10.33 23.06 -31.22
N MET A 340 11.41 23.21 -31.99
CA MET A 340 11.61 22.47 -33.24
C MET A 340 11.69 20.97 -33.02
N ASN A 341 12.36 20.50 -31.96
CA ASN A 341 12.44 19.07 -31.62
C ASN A 341 11.07 18.43 -31.44
N TYR A 342 10.11 19.10 -30.80
CA TYR A 342 8.75 18.57 -30.64
C TYR A 342 7.94 18.60 -31.94
N VAL A 343 8.10 19.65 -32.76
CA VAL A 343 7.45 19.73 -34.08
C VAL A 343 7.93 18.61 -35.00
N TYR A 344 9.25 18.35 -35.02
CA TYR A 344 9.83 17.26 -35.81
C TYR A 344 9.40 15.90 -35.30
N LEU A 345 9.36 15.70 -33.98
CA LEU A 345 8.90 14.45 -33.39
C LEU A 345 7.42 14.19 -33.69
N ALA A 346 6.58 15.23 -33.61
CA ALA A 346 5.16 15.14 -33.94
C ALA A 346 4.92 14.90 -35.45
N SER A 347 5.82 15.35 -36.31
CA SER A 347 5.73 15.14 -37.76
C SER A 347 6.25 13.76 -38.19
N CYS A 348 6.96 13.04 -37.32
CA CYS A 348 7.56 11.74 -37.61
C CYS A 348 6.54 10.60 -37.43
N PRO A 349 6.17 9.85 -38.48
CA PRO A 349 5.25 8.72 -38.35
C PRO A 349 5.81 7.58 -37.49
N ALA A 350 7.13 7.36 -37.53
CA ALA A 350 7.79 6.31 -36.76
C ALA A 350 7.64 6.52 -35.25
N PHE A 351 7.65 7.77 -34.78
CA PHE A 351 7.38 8.11 -33.38
C PHE A 351 5.98 7.67 -32.95
N TRP A 352 4.96 7.97 -33.76
CA TRP A 352 3.58 7.60 -33.44
C TRP A 352 3.33 6.08 -33.53
N LEU A 353 4.02 5.37 -34.43
CA LEU A 353 3.96 3.91 -34.52
C LEU A 353 4.74 3.21 -33.39
N CYS A 354 5.77 3.86 -32.86
CA CYS A 354 6.51 3.39 -31.70
C CYS A 354 5.65 3.40 -30.43
N LEU A 355 4.78 4.41 -30.26
CA LEU A 355 3.91 4.54 -29.09
C LEU A 355 3.07 3.28 -28.78
N PRO A 356 2.21 2.76 -29.69
CA PRO A 356 1.41 1.57 -29.39
C PRO A 356 2.28 0.33 -29.14
N LEU A 357 3.42 0.20 -29.83
CA LEU A 357 4.35 -0.90 -29.62
C LEU A 357 4.95 -0.87 -28.20
N VAL A 358 5.43 0.30 -27.77
CA VAL A 358 5.94 0.52 -26.42
C VAL A 358 4.85 0.24 -25.39
N LEU A 359 3.63 0.75 -25.59
CA LEU A 359 2.50 0.52 -24.67
C LEU A 359 2.17 -0.97 -24.53
N VAL A 360 2.14 -1.71 -25.64
CA VAL A 360 1.86 -3.15 -25.60
C VAL A 360 2.99 -3.90 -24.88
N LEU A 361 4.26 -3.67 -25.24
CA LEU A 361 5.38 -4.42 -24.67
C LEU A 361 5.61 -4.11 -23.19
N THR A 362 5.40 -2.86 -22.77
CA THR A 362 5.52 -2.45 -21.36
C THR A 362 4.37 -3.00 -20.51
N LEU A 363 3.12 -2.86 -20.96
CA LEU A 363 1.95 -3.20 -20.15
C LEU A 363 1.55 -4.69 -20.23
N LEU A 364 2.05 -5.45 -21.21
CA LEU A 364 1.67 -6.85 -21.37
C LEU A 364 2.03 -7.72 -20.15
N PRO A 365 3.26 -7.65 -19.59
CA PRO A 365 3.58 -8.36 -18.36
C PRO A 365 2.69 -7.97 -17.18
N ASP A 366 2.32 -6.69 -17.07
CA ASP A 366 1.44 -6.18 -16.02
C ASP A 366 0.03 -6.72 -16.10
N ILE A 367 -0.52 -6.76 -17.32
CA ILE A 367 -1.84 -7.30 -17.57
C ILE A 367 -1.86 -8.80 -17.29
N LEU A 368 -0.84 -9.54 -17.74
CA LEU A 368 -0.71 -10.97 -17.47
C LEU A 368 -0.59 -11.25 -15.97
N TRP A 369 0.22 -10.46 -15.25
CA TRP A 369 0.36 -10.56 -13.80
C TRP A 369 -0.97 -10.28 -13.10
N ARG A 370 -1.69 -9.23 -13.50
CA ARG A 370 -3.00 -8.89 -12.95
C ARG A 370 -4.01 -10.02 -13.14
N ILE A 371 -4.13 -10.54 -14.36
CA ILE A 371 -5.07 -11.63 -14.68
C ILE A 371 -4.72 -12.88 -13.85
N SER A 372 -3.44 -13.22 -13.75
CA SER A 372 -2.97 -14.39 -12.99
C SER A 372 -3.24 -14.24 -11.49
N SER A 373 -2.99 -13.05 -10.93
CA SER A 373 -3.28 -12.73 -9.53
C SER A 373 -4.78 -12.78 -9.24
N ASP A 374 -5.61 -12.32 -10.17
CA ASP A 374 -7.07 -12.31 -10.00
C ASP A 374 -7.66 -13.72 -10.06
N ALA A 375 -7.24 -14.51 -11.05
CA ALA A 375 -7.59 -15.92 -11.13
C ALA A 375 -7.18 -16.68 -9.86
N TRP A 376 -5.98 -16.38 -9.32
CA TRP A 376 -5.52 -16.97 -8.07
C TRP A 376 -6.39 -16.57 -6.87
N TRP A 377 -6.73 -15.28 -6.74
CA TRP A 377 -7.60 -14.79 -5.67
C TRP A 377 -9.00 -15.39 -5.72
N ASP A 378 -9.60 -15.46 -6.90
CA ASP A 378 -10.93 -16.06 -7.09
C ASP A 378 -10.91 -17.54 -6.75
N PHE A 379 -9.85 -18.26 -7.14
CA PHE A 379 -9.65 -19.66 -6.77
C PHE A 379 -9.55 -19.85 -5.24
N GLN A 380 -8.79 -19.01 -4.54
CA GLN A 380 -8.68 -19.06 -3.08
C GLN A 380 -10.01 -18.74 -2.38
N ILE A 381 -10.76 -17.75 -2.89
CA ILE A 381 -12.08 -17.39 -2.35
C ILE A 381 -13.04 -18.57 -2.54
N ALA A 382 -13.08 -19.19 -3.71
CA ALA A 382 -13.90 -20.37 -3.99
C ALA A 382 -13.57 -21.52 -3.01
N LEU A 383 -12.28 -21.85 -2.85
CA LEU A 383 -11.80 -22.85 -1.89
C LEU A 383 -12.20 -22.53 -0.44
N SER A 384 -12.11 -21.28 -0.03
CA SER A 384 -12.49 -20.84 1.32
C SER A 384 -14.01 -20.96 1.57
N GLY A 385 -14.82 -20.68 0.54
CA GLY A 385 -16.27 -20.87 0.56
C GLY A 385 -16.64 -22.35 0.72
N VAL A 386 -15.98 -23.23 -0.03
CA VAL A 386 -16.16 -24.68 0.09
C VAL A 386 -15.75 -25.19 1.48
N LYS A 387 -14.61 -24.72 2.02
CA LYS A 387 -14.19 -25.05 3.39
C LYS A 387 -15.22 -24.63 4.44
N ARG A 388 -15.78 -23.42 4.34
CA ARG A 388 -16.84 -22.94 5.25
C ARG A 388 -18.11 -23.77 5.18
N ILE A 389 -18.54 -24.18 3.98
CA ILE A 389 -19.71 -25.06 3.83
C ILE A 389 -19.45 -26.41 4.49
N HIS A 390 -18.24 -26.95 4.31
CA HIS A 390 -17.83 -28.22 4.89
C HIS A 390 -17.78 -28.18 6.43
N GLU A 391 -17.23 -27.11 7.01
CA GLU A 391 -17.22 -26.87 8.46
C GLU A 391 -18.63 -26.69 9.02
N LYS A 392 -19.50 -25.95 8.33
CA LYS A 392 -20.90 -25.77 8.72
C LYS A 392 -21.67 -27.09 8.70
N ARG A 393 -21.43 -27.95 7.70
CA ARG A 393 -21.99 -29.31 7.65
C ARG A 393 -21.50 -30.19 8.80
N LYS A 394 -20.20 -30.16 9.12
CA LYS A 394 -19.65 -30.89 10.28
C LYS A 394 -20.26 -30.42 11.59
N ARG A 395 -20.41 -29.10 11.78
CA ARG A 395 -21.03 -28.55 13.00
C ARG A 395 -22.49 -28.96 13.15
N ASN A 396 -23.27 -28.88 12.07
CA ASN A 396 -24.67 -29.32 12.08
C ASN A 396 -24.81 -30.83 12.31
N ALA A 397 -23.88 -31.64 11.78
CA ALA A 397 -23.86 -33.08 12.05
C ALA A 397 -23.52 -33.40 13.51
N TRP A 398 -22.59 -32.66 14.10
CA TRP A 398 -22.24 -32.75 15.53
C TRP A 398 -23.40 -32.33 16.44
N GLU A 399 -24.06 -31.20 16.17
CA GLU A 399 -25.24 -30.74 16.91
C GLU A 399 -26.39 -31.76 16.85
N LYS A 400 -26.60 -32.41 15.70
CA LYS A 400 -27.57 -33.52 15.56
C LYS A 400 -27.17 -34.78 16.33
N PHE A 401 -25.88 -35.05 16.47
CA PHE A 401 -25.38 -36.18 17.25
C PHE A 401 -25.60 -35.95 18.75
N VAL A 402 -25.23 -34.77 19.25
CA VAL A 402 -25.39 -34.38 20.67
C VAL A 402 -26.87 -34.30 21.08
N THR A 403 -27.75 -33.83 20.21
CA THR A 403 -29.19 -33.78 20.49
C THR A 403 -29.84 -35.17 20.54
N ARG A 404 -29.36 -36.14 19.73
CA ARG A 404 -29.82 -37.54 19.79
C ARG A 404 -29.34 -38.28 21.04
N THR A 405 -28.16 -37.98 21.54
CA THR A 405 -27.65 -38.58 22.78
C THR A 405 -28.34 -38.04 24.03
N ASN A 406 -28.84 -36.80 24.01
CA ASN A 406 -29.58 -36.22 25.14
C ASN A 406 -31.07 -36.57 25.16
N SER A 407 -31.63 -37.10 24.06
CA SER A 407 -33.03 -37.54 24.00
C SER A 407 -33.21 -39.05 24.27
N SER A 408 -32.14 -39.75 24.64
CA SER A 408 -32.11 -41.20 24.90
C SER A 408 -31.73 -41.56 26.34
N SER A 409 -31.76 -40.55 27.23
CA SER A 409 -31.67 -40.64 28.69
C SER A 409 -32.91 -40.01 29.28
#